data_AF-A0A8T5QL11-F1
#
_entry.id   AF-A0A8T5QL11-F1
#
_cell.length_a   1.000
_cell.length_b   1.000
_cell.length_c   1.000
_cell.angle_alpha   90.00
_cell.angle_beta   90.00
_cell.angle_gamma   90.00
#
_symmetry.space_group_name_H-M   'P 1'
#
loop_
_entity.id
_entity.type
_entity.pdbx_description
1 polymer ?
#
loop_
_entity_poly.entity_id
_entity_poly.type
_entity_poly.pdbx_seq_one_letter_code
_entity_poly.pdbx_strand_id
1 'polypeptide(L)'
;GVTPIGYRAPSFSINDTTKWALGILAKKGFKYDSSMVRTRHPDYGVGDIPRKPFYIGKILEVPVTTWHNISAGGGYFRLFPLFITKMILNKKENAIFYIHPWEFDKNQPRTFAKKMSFFKRFRHFVNIDKTEKKFIKLLQKYKFTTMKKFIKENY
;
A
#
# COMPACT_ATOMS: atom_id res chain seq x y z
N GLY A 1 -5.77 17.00 -19.25
CA GLY A 1 -5.20 16.30 -18.07
C GLY A 1 -6.31 15.73 -17.20
N VAL A 2 -5.99 14.94 -16.17
CA VAL A 2 -6.97 14.38 -15.21
C VAL A 2 -6.73 15.00 -13.84
N THR A 3 -7.75 15.59 -13.23
CA THR A 3 -7.69 16.09 -11.84
C THR A 3 -7.86 14.92 -10.87
N PRO A 4 -6.86 14.60 -10.04
CA PRO A 4 -6.97 13.52 -9.07
C PRO A 4 -7.96 13.89 -7.96
N ILE A 5 -8.82 12.93 -7.58
CA ILE A 5 -9.73 13.06 -6.43
C ILE A 5 -9.21 12.31 -5.19
N GLY A 6 -8.09 11.59 -5.35
CA GLY A 6 -7.49 10.74 -4.32
C GLY A 6 -6.04 11.06 -4.08
N TYR A 7 -5.60 10.91 -2.84
CA TYR A 7 -4.21 11.09 -2.44
C TYR A 7 -3.63 9.81 -1.84
N ARG A 8 -2.31 9.65 -1.96
CA ARG A 8 -1.50 8.71 -1.20
C ARG A 8 -0.15 9.36 -0.94
N ALA A 9 0.15 9.60 0.32
CA ALA A 9 1.37 10.23 0.76
C ALA A 9 2.59 9.37 0.43
N PRO A 10 3.69 9.98 -0.05
CA PRO A 10 4.96 9.30 -0.18
C PRO A 10 5.33 8.59 1.12
N SER A 11 5.85 7.36 1.01
CA SER A 11 6.27 6.54 2.16
C SER A 11 5.17 6.30 3.21
N PHE A 12 3.89 6.45 2.88
CA PHE A 12 2.79 6.35 3.85
C PHE A 12 2.96 7.31 5.04
N SER A 13 3.43 8.54 4.75
CA SER A 13 3.81 9.51 5.79
C SER A 13 2.63 10.16 6.54
N ILE A 14 1.38 9.79 6.24
CA ILE A 14 0.23 10.13 7.08
C ILE A 14 0.10 9.08 8.18
N ASN A 15 0.40 9.49 9.41
CA ASN A 15 0.42 8.67 10.61
C ASN A 15 -0.19 9.45 11.79
N ASP A 16 -0.07 8.95 13.01
CA ASP A 16 -0.67 9.56 14.20
C ASP A 16 -0.21 11.00 14.48
N THR A 17 0.98 11.41 14.03
CA THR A 17 1.50 12.78 14.24
C THR A 17 1.24 13.72 13.06
N THR A 18 0.87 13.19 11.88
CA THR A 18 0.70 13.96 10.64
C THR A 18 -0.74 13.98 10.11
N LYS A 19 -1.73 13.51 10.87
CA LYS A 19 -3.16 13.51 10.46
C LYS A 19 -3.71 14.88 10.09
N TRP A 20 -3.11 15.96 10.59
CA TRP A 20 -3.47 17.35 10.22
C TRP A 20 -3.42 17.59 8.70
N ALA A 21 -2.55 16.88 7.98
CA ALA A 21 -2.40 17.00 6.54
C ALA A 21 -3.69 16.62 5.78
N LEU A 22 -4.49 15.70 6.32
CA LEU A 22 -5.78 15.31 5.73
C LEU A 22 -6.75 16.49 5.66
N GLY A 23 -6.73 17.39 6.65
CA GLY A 23 -7.53 18.61 6.62
C GLY A 23 -7.14 19.56 5.48
N ILE A 24 -5.86 19.61 5.14
CA ILE A 24 -5.36 20.40 4.01
C ILE A 24 -5.74 19.76 2.68
N LEU A 25 -5.59 18.43 2.56
CA LEU A 25 -6.05 17.69 1.39
C LEU A 25 -7.54 17.93 1.13
N ALA A 26 -8.36 17.97 2.19
CA ALA A 26 -9.79 18.26 2.09
C ALA A 26 -10.04 19.66 1.51
N LYS A 27 -9.32 20.68 2.02
CA LYS A 27 -9.39 22.06 1.53
C LYS A 27 -8.93 22.19 0.08
N LYS A 28 -8.04 21.32 -0.38
CA LYS A 28 -7.57 21.26 -1.77
C LYS A 28 -8.47 20.43 -2.70
N GLY A 29 -9.59 19.90 -2.18
CA GLY A 29 -10.61 19.21 -2.97
C GLY A 29 -10.41 17.70 -3.11
N PHE A 30 -9.43 17.10 -2.45
CA PHE A 30 -9.31 15.63 -2.40
C PHE A 30 -10.50 15.03 -1.63
N LYS A 31 -11.03 13.92 -2.16
CA LYS A 31 -12.20 13.21 -1.62
C LYS A 31 -11.81 12.03 -0.75
N TYR A 32 -10.70 11.37 -1.09
CA TYR A 32 -10.19 10.25 -0.32
C TYR A 32 -8.68 10.29 -0.19
N ASP A 33 -8.18 9.63 0.85
CA ASP A 33 -6.77 9.34 1.08
C ASP A 33 -6.56 7.82 1.24
N SER A 34 -5.39 7.31 0.88
CA SER A 34 -5.03 5.91 1.07
C SER A 34 -3.58 5.80 1.55
N SER A 35 -3.25 6.59 2.56
CA SER A 35 -1.91 6.71 3.11
C SER A 35 -1.74 5.96 4.43
N MET A 36 -2.82 5.66 5.15
CA MET A 36 -2.71 4.97 6.43
C MET A 36 -2.55 3.47 6.24
N VAL A 37 -1.51 2.93 6.87
CA VAL A 37 -1.24 1.49 6.93
C VAL A 37 -1.25 1.06 8.38
N ARG A 38 -2.20 0.20 8.76
CA ARG A 38 -2.25 -0.35 10.10
C ARG A 38 -1.15 -1.39 10.29
N THR A 39 0.04 -0.93 10.66
CA THR A 39 1.25 -1.71 10.88
C THR A 39 2.18 -0.97 11.83
N ARG A 40 3.02 -1.70 12.55
CA ARG A 40 4.19 -1.13 13.25
C ARG A 40 5.41 -1.24 12.33
N HIS A 41 5.83 -0.13 11.73
CA HIS A 41 7.05 -0.06 10.93
C HIS A 41 7.87 1.18 11.34
N PRO A 42 9.22 1.15 11.34
CA PRO A 42 10.03 2.28 11.79
C PRO A 42 9.76 3.58 11.01
N ASP A 43 9.54 3.44 9.71
CA ASP A 43 9.41 4.59 8.79
C ASP A 43 7.96 5.03 8.56
N TYR A 44 6.97 4.20 8.89
CA TYR A 44 5.56 4.46 8.57
C TYR A 44 4.60 3.61 9.39
N GLY A 45 3.32 3.89 9.20
CA GLY A 45 2.24 3.14 9.82
C GLY A 45 1.55 3.95 10.90
N VAL A 46 0.35 3.51 11.22
CA VAL A 46 -0.54 4.15 12.19
C VAL A 46 -0.98 3.10 13.19
N GLY A 47 -1.35 3.54 14.39
CA GLY A 47 -1.88 2.70 15.45
C GLY A 47 -3.21 2.01 15.11
N ASP A 48 -4.08 1.89 16.11
CA ASP A 48 -5.35 1.18 15.94
C ASP A 48 -6.37 2.02 15.16
N ILE A 49 -6.32 1.92 13.83
CA ILE A 49 -7.34 2.47 12.93
C ILE A 49 -8.33 1.39 12.46
N PRO A 50 -9.54 1.79 12.01
CA PRO A 50 -10.45 0.90 11.33
C PRO A 50 -9.79 0.17 10.16
N ARG A 51 -10.11 -1.12 9.99
CA ARG A 51 -9.63 -1.92 8.84
C ARG A 51 -10.57 -1.85 7.62
N LYS A 52 -11.59 -1.02 7.68
CA LYS A 52 -12.51 -0.70 6.59
C LYS A 52 -12.38 0.80 6.32
N PRO A 53 -12.73 1.31 5.13
CA PRO A 53 -12.71 2.74 4.89
C PRO A 53 -13.55 3.51 5.91
N PHE A 54 -13.09 4.69 6.31
CA PHE A 54 -13.67 5.50 7.37
C PHE A 54 -13.39 6.99 7.14
N TYR A 55 -14.27 7.86 7.62
CA TYR A 55 -14.08 9.30 7.46
C TYR A 55 -13.20 9.89 8.57
N ILE A 56 -12.28 10.78 8.17
CA ILE A 56 -11.56 11.70 9.05
C ILE A 56 -11.91 13.12 8.60
N GLY A 57 -12.82 13.77 9.34
CA GLY A 57 -13.40 15.03 8.92
C GLY A 57 -14.16 14.86 7.60
N LYS A 58 -13.69 15.54 6.54
CA LYS A 58 -14.31 15.52 5.20
C LYS A 58 -13.61 14.59 4.20
N ILE A 59 -12.58 13.85 4.61
CA ILE A 59 -11.87 12.90 3.75
C ILE A 59 -12.22 11.47 4.16
N LEU A 60 -12.47 10.65 3.15
CA LEU A 60 -12.53 9.20 3.31
C LEU A 60 -11.12 8.61 3.33
N GLU A 61 -10.69 8.07 4.45
CA GLU A 61 -9.48 7.25 4.53
C GLU A 61 -9.79 5.84 4.05
N VAL A 62 -8.99 5.34 3.11
CA VAL A 62 -9.06 3.98 2.58
C VAL A 62 -7.74 3.26 2.90
N PRO A 63 -7.66 2.61 4.07
CA PRO A 63 -6.40 2.06 4.54
C PRO A 63 -5.94 0.89 3.68
N VAL A 64 -4.62 0.75 3.53
CA VAL A 64 -4.04 -0.43 2.88
C VAL A 64 -4.44 -1.68 3.66
N THR A 65 -4.81 -2.75 2.95
CA THR A 65 -5.22 -3.99 3.63
C THR A 65 -4.04 -4.62 4.34
N THR A 66 -4.20 -4.92 5.63
CA THR A 66 -3.19 -5.56 6.45
C THR A 66 -3.75 -6.73 7.26
N TRP A 67 -2.88 -7.65 7.65
CA TRP A 67 -3.13 -8.65 8.70
C TRP A 67 -1.94 -8.62 9.66
N HIS A 68 -2.21 -8.36 10.94
CA HIS A 68 -1.19 -7.95 11.91
C HIS A 68 -0.31 -6.81 11.36
N ASN A 69 1.02 -6.98 11.30
CA ASN A 69 1.97 -5.99 10.77
C ASN A 69 2.36 -6.24 9.30
N ILE A 70 1.58 -7.04 8.56
CA ILE A 70 1.90 -7.40 7.17
C ILE A 70 0.87 -6.73 6.24
N SER A 71 1.34 -5.92 5.28
CA SER A 71 0.46 -5.32 4.27
C SER A 71 0.28 -6.22 3.05
N ALA A 72 -0.90 -6.15 2.43
CA ALA A 72 -1.22 -6.80 1.17
C ALA A 72 -0.60 -6.05 -0.02
N GLY A 73 0.73 -5.95 -0.08
CA GLY A 73 1.39 -5.18 -1.13
C GLY A 73 2.83 -4.76 -0.82
N GLY A 74 3.39 -3.97 -1.73
CA GLY A 74 4.73 -3.39 -1.64
C GLY A 74 5.82 -4.41 -1.31
N GLY A 75 6.77 -4.01 -0.47
CA GLY A 75 7.89 -4.87 -0.09
C GLY A 75 7.44 -6.18 0.57
N TYR A 76 6.33 -6.20 1.32
CA TYR A 76 5.79 -7.42 1.91
C TYR A 76 5.31 -8.42 0.86
N PHE A 77 4.70 -7.94 -0.23
CA PHE A 77 4.34 -8.79 -1.35
C PHE A 77 5.57 -9.45 -1.97
N ARG A 78 6.68 -8.73 -2.12
CA ARG A 78 7.94 -9.31 -2.62
C ARG A 78 8.55 -10.31 -1.62
N LEU A 79 8.66 -9.91 -0.35
CA LEU A 79 9.26 -10.69 0.74
C LEU A 79 8.60 -12.06 0.91
N PHE A 80 7.27 -12.10 1.01
CA PHE A 80 6.55 -13.30 1.41
C PHE A 80 6.07 -14.16 0.24
N PRO A 81 5.88 -15.48 0.43
CA PRO A 81 5.21 -16.31 -0.57
C PRO A 81 3.79 -15.83 -0.91
N LEU A 82 3.34 -16.08 -2.14
CA LEU A 82 2.04 -15.60 -2.65
C LEU A 82 0.84 -16.03 -1.79
N PHE A 83 0.91 -17.19 -1.12
CA PHE A 83 -0.20 -17.67 -0.29
C PHE A 83 -0.49 -16.73 0.90
N ILE A 84 0.52 -16.05 1.44
CA ILE A 84 0.35 -15.08 2.54
C ILE A 84 -0.47 -13.90 2.03
N THR A 85 -0.11 -13.32 0.89
CA THR A 85 -0.89 -12.23 0.28
C THR A 85 -2.32 -12.65 0.00
N LYS A 86 -2.54 -13.85 -0.57
CA LYS A 86 -3.88 -14.38 -0.84
C LYS A 86 -4.71 -14.53 0.44
N MET A 87 -4.11 -15.07 1.50
CA MET A 87 -4.75 -15.20 2.81
C MET A 87 -5.17 -13.83 3.36
N ILE A 88 -4.33 -12.80 3.24
CA ILE A 88 -4.65 -11.44 3.70
C ILE A 88 -5.81 -10.84 2.88
N LEU A 89 -5.73 -10.94 1.56
CA LEU A 89 -6.76 -10.40 0.66
C LEU A 89 -8.12 -11.08 0.88
N ASN A 90 -8.14 -12.40 1.07
CA ASN A 90 -9.38 -13.17 1.26
C ASN A 90 -10.10 -12.90 2.60
N LYS A 91 -9.49 -12.15 3.53
CA LYS A 91 -10.14 -11.73 4.79
C LYS A 91 -11.09 -10.53 4.58
N LYS A 92 -11.17 -9.99 3.37
CA LYS A 92 -11.95 -8.80 3.03
C LYS A 92 -12.72 -9.07 1.74
N GLU A 93 -13.94 -8.56 1.69
CA GLU A 93 -14.73 -8.51 0.46
C GLU A 93 -14.07 -7.56 -0.55
N ASN A 94 -13.71 -6.36 -0.09
CA ASN A 94 -12.95 -5.38 -0.85
C ASN A 94 -11.58 -5.16 -0.19
N ALA A 95 -10.50 -5.48 -0.90
CA ALA A 95 -9.13 -5.38 -0.41
C ALA A 95 -8.31 -4.36 -1.23
N ILE A 96 -7.49 -3.60 -0.52
CA ILE A 96 -6.58 -2.61 -1.07
C ILE A 96 -5.20 -3.23 -1.21
N PHE A 97 -4.80 -3.49 -2.46
CA PHE A 97 -3.47 -3.94 -2.84
C PHE A 97 -2.67 -2.78 -3.47
N TYR A 98 -1.37 -2.75 -3.22
CA TYR A 98 -0.46 -1.81 -3.90
C TYR A 98 0.87 -2.49 -4.23
N ILE A 99 1.57 -1.96 -5.23
CA ILE A 99 2.91 -2.41 -5.60
C ILE A 99 3.65 -1.23 -6.23
N HIS A 100 4.97 -1.16 -6.04
CA HIS A 100 5.77 -0.16 -6.73
C HIS A 100 6.27 -0.72 -8.06
N PRO A 101 6.39 0.09 -9.13
CA PRO A 101 6.93 -0.39 -10.40
C PRO A 101 8.32 -1.01 -10.27
N TRP A 102 9.19 -0.47 -9.41
CA TRP A 102 10.53 -1.03 -9.18
C TRP A 102 10.52 -2.43 -8.54
N GLU A 103 9.40 -2.89 -7.98
CA GLU A 103 9.29 -4.26 -7.46
C GLU A 103 9.45 -5.32 -8.56
N PHE A 104 9.29 -4.92 -9.83
CA PHE A 104 9.46 -5.73 -11.03
C PHE A 104 10.83 -5.56 -11.71
N ASP A 105 11.59 -4.54 -11.33
CA ASP A 105 12.85 -4.21 -12.01
C ASP A 105 14.01 -5.04 -11.46
N LYS A 106 14.30 -6.19 -12.08
CA LYS A 106 15.43 -7.05 -11.73
C LYS A 106 16.81 -6.41 -12.01
N ASN A 107 16.84 -5.38 -12.86
CA ASN A 107 18.05 -4.75 -13.40
C ASN A 107 18.42 -3.44 -12.68
N GLN A 108 17.81 -3.15 -11.52
CA GLN A 108 18.12 -1.96 -10.74
C GLN A 108 19.63 -1.80 -10.47
N PRO A 109 20.15 -0.57 -10.48
CA PRO A 109 21.54 -0.30 -10.10
C PRO A 109 21.86 -0.92 -8.74
N ARG A 110 22.91 -1.72 -8.65
CA ARG A 110 23.35 -2.37 -7.40
C ARG A 110 24.52 -1.66 -6.73
N THR A 111 24.94 -0.51 -7.26
CA THR A 111 26.09 0.26 -6.79
C THR A 111 25.92 0.70 -5.33
N PHE A 112 24.71 1.06 -4.91
CA PHE A 112 24.41 1.40 -3.52
C PHE A 112 24.27 0.17 -2.61
N ALA A 113 24.05 -1.04 -3.15
CA ALA A 113 23.80 -2.25 -2.36
C ALA A 113 24.99 -2.64 -1.47
N LYS A 114 26.22 -2.29 -1.87
CA LYS A 114 27.44 -2.51 -1.07
C LYS A 114 27.51 -1.61 0.18
N LYS A 115 26.82 -0.46 0.17
CA LYS A 115 26.75 0.50 1.29
C LYS A 115 25.57 0.23 2.23
N MET A 116 24.68 -0.69 1.89
CA MET A 116 23.51 -1.03 2.71
C MET A 116 23.86 -2.08 3.76
N SER A 117 23.23 -1.99 4.94
CA SER A 117 23.27 -3.07 5.92
C SER A 117 22.67 -4.36 5.34
N PHE A 118 23.12 -5.51 5.85
CA PHE A 118 22.70 -6.83 5.35
C PHE A 118 21.17 -6.97 5.27
N PHE A 119 20.45 -6.61 6.33
CA PHE A 119 18.99 -6.68 6.38
C PHE A 119 18.29 -5.74 5.39
N LYS A 120 18.80 -4.52 5.19
CA LYS A 120 18.25 -3.60 4.18
C LYS A 120 18.45 -4.16 2.77
N ARG A 121 19.64 -4.68 2.48
CA ARG A 121 19.96 -5.31 1.19
C ARG A 121 19.08 -6.54 0.93
N PHE A 122 18.91 -7.41 1.94
CA PHE A 122 18.02 -8.57 1.84
C PHE A 122 16.59 -8.14 1.48
N ARG A 123 15.99 -7.22 2.24
CA ARG A 123 14.61 -6.75 1.98
C ARG A 123 14.43 -6.06 0.62
N HIS A 124 15.49 -5.42 0.12
CA HIS A 124 15.48 -4.73 -1.16
C HIS A 124 15.49 -5.69 -2.36
N PHE A 125 16.24 -6.80 -2.27
CA PHE A 125 16.48 -7.67 -3.44
C PHE A 125 15.85 -9.06 -3.39
N VAL A 126 15.43 -9.55 -2.22
CA VAL A 126 14.87 -10.89 -2.11
C VAL A 126 13.66 -11.07 -3.04
N ASN A 127 13.61 -12.20 -3.76
CA ASN A 127 12.51 -12.58 -4.67
C ASN A 127 12.16 -11.58 -5.78
N ILE A 128 13.03 -10.60 -6.09
CA ILE A 128 12.75 -9.59 -7.11
C ILE A 128 12.47 -10.19 -8.50
N ASP A 129 13.15 -11.29 -8.82
CA ASP A 129 12.98 -12.11 -10.02
C ASP A 129 11.64 -12.89 -10.07
N LYS A 130 10.99 -13.07 -8.91
CA LYS A 130 9.74 -13.81 -8.77
C LYS A 130 8.51 -12.91 -8.64
N THR A 131 8.69 -11.62 -8.36
CA THR A 131 7.60 -10.69 -8.08
C THR A 131 6.60 -10.58 -9.24
N GLU A 132 7.10 -10.48 -10.47
CA GLU A 132 6.26 -10.40 -11.67
C GLU A 132 5.38 -11.64 -11.85
N LYS A 133 5.98 -12.84 -11.81
CA LYS A 133 5.24 -14.11 -11.89
C LYS A 133 4.18 -14.24 -10.79
N LYS A 134 4.48 -13.76 -9.58
CA LYS A 134 3.50 -13.73 -8.48
C LYS A 134 2.37 -12.74 -8.75
N PHE A 135 2.68 -11.58 -9.31
CA PHE A 135 1.68 -10.55 -9.63
C PHE A 135 0.74 -11.00 -10.74
N ILE A 136 1.23 -11.67 -11.79
CA ILE A 136 0.40 -12.27 -12.84
C ILE A 136 -0.59 -13.28 -12.23
N LYS A 137 -0.14 -14.15 -11.31
CA LYS A 137 -1.03 -15.09 -10.59
C LYS A 137 -2.06 -14.39 -9.71
N LEU A 138 -1.77 -13.17 -9.25
CA LEU A 138 -2.72 -12.35 -8.49
C LEU A 138 -3.80 -11.79 -9.43
N LEU A 139 -3.40 -11.23 -10.56
CA LEU A 139 -4.29 -10.69 -11.60
C LEU A 139 -5.24 -11.74 -12.17
N GLN A 140 -4.77 -12.99 -12.33
CA GLN A 140 -5.60 -14.11 -12.78
C GLN A 140 -6.63 -14.58 -11.73
N LYS A 141 -6.35 -14.35 -10.44
CA LYS A 141 -7.18 -14.88 -9.34
C LYS A 141 -8.27 -13.91 -8.90
N TYR A 142 -8.03 -12.60 -8.98
CA TYR A 142 -8.91 -11.57 -8.42
C TYR A 142 -9.39 -10.59 -9.48
N LYS A 143 -10.57 -10.02 -9.26
CA LYS A 143 -11.06 -8.88 -10.04
C LYS A 143 -10.48 -7.60 -9.45
N PHE A 144 -9.88 -6.77 -10.30
CA PHE A 144 -9.37 -5.47 -9.91
C PHE A 144 -10.29 -4.37 -10.42
N THR A 145 -10.42 -3.31 -9.63
CA THR A 145 -11.10 -2.08 -10.01
C THR A 145 -10.22 -0.89 -9.65
N THR A 146 -10.57 0.28 -10.14
CA THR A 146 -9.89 1.51 -9.75
C THR A 146 -10.43 2.01 -8.42
N MET A 147 -9.59 2.71 -7.66
CA MET A 147 -10.05 3.41 -6.44
C MET A 147 -11.21 4.36 -6.74
N LYS A 148 -11.16 5.10 -7.84
CA LYS A 148 -12.23 6.01 -8.27
C LYS A 148 -13.58 5.29 -8.41
N LYS A 149 -13.59 4.12 -9.06
CA LYS A 149 -14.81 3.32 -9.25
C LYS A 149 -15.28 2.73 -7.92
N PHE A 150 -14.37 2.14 -7.14
CA PHE A 150 -14.69 1.60 -5.81
C PHE A 150 -15.33 2.65 -4.89
N ILE A 151 -14.76 3.86 -4.82
CA ILE A 151 -15.34 4.94 -4.01
C ILE A 151 -16.74 5.30 -4.51
N LYS A 152 -16.91 5.60 -5.80
CA LYS A 152 -18.21 5.98 -6.38
C LYS A 152 -19.34 4.97 -6.11
N GLU A 153 -19.01 3.69 -6.03
CA GLU A 153 -19.99 2.61 -5.85
C GLU A 153 -20.33 2.33 -4.38
N ASN A 154 -19.51 2.79 -3.42
CA ASN A 154 -19.61 2.37 -2.02
C ASN A 154 -19.66 3.54 -1.00
N TYR A 155 -19.33 4.77 -1.41
CA TYR A 155 -19.19 5.95 -0.53
C TYR A 155 -19.56 7.24 -1.24
#